data_AF-A0A947CTM2-F1
#
_entry.id   AF-A0A947CTM2-F1
#
_cell.length_a   1.000
_cell.length_b   1.000
_cell.length_c   1.000
_cell.angle_alpha   90.00
_cell.angle_beta   90.00
_cell.angle_gamma   90.00
#
_symmetry.space_group_name_H-M   'P 1'
#
loop_
_entity.id
_entity.type
_entity.pdbx_description
1 polymer ?
#
loop_
_entity_poly.entity_id
_entity_poly.type
_entity_poly.pdbx_seq_one_letter_code
_entity_poly.pdbx_strand_id
1 'polypeptide(L)' 'TGSLFEVAEVFRDLYRLKSTKTLSFGERRMLDTAKSLIVKELSVAQNWTETKVEAELEKAFAA' A
#
# COMPACT_ATOMS: atom_id res chain seq x y z
N THR A 1 9.13 15.52 -4.80
CA THR A 1 9.61 14.40 -3.96
C THR A 1 8.46 13.42 -3.86
N GLY A 2 8.46 12.41 -4.70
CA GLY A 2 7.48 11.33 -4.69
C GLY A 2 8.22 10.04 -4.39
N SER A 3 8.92 10.00 -3.26
CA SER A 3 9.79 8.88 -2.92
C SER A 3 8.93 7.66 -2.57
N LEU A 4 9.28 6.49 -3.10
CA LEU A 4 8.60 5.24 -2.76
C LEU A 4 8.57 5.00 -1.25
N PHE A 5 9.61 5.43 -0.52
CA PHE A 5 9.67 5.33 0.94
C PHE A 5 8.61 6.20 1.64
N GLU A 6 8.36 7.42 1.14
CA GLU A 6 7.30 8.29 1.68
C GLU A 6 5.92 7.68 1.42
N VAL A 7 5.70 7.12 0.22
CA VAL A 7 4.45 6.43 -0.13
C VAL A 7 4.24 5.19 0.73
N ALA A 8 5.30 4.43 1.02
CA ALA A 8 5.27 3.26 1.90
C ALA A 8 4.94 3.63 3.35
N GLU A 9 5.46 4.75 3.84
CA GLU A 9 5.13 5.28 5.17
C GLU A 9 3.64 5.66 5.27
N VAL A 10 3.13 6.41 4.29
CA VAL A 10 1.70 6.77 4.24
C VAL A 10 0.81 5.52 4.15
N PHE A 11 1.19 4.55 3.31
CA PHE A 11 0.45 3.28 3.21
C PHE A 11 0.40 2.55 4.56
N ARG A 12 1.56 2.39 5.23
CA ARG A 12 1.65 1.74 6.55
C ARG A 12 0.74 2.42 7.57
N ASP A 13 0.79 3.73 7.63
CA ASP A 13 0.05 4.50 8.63
C ASP A 13 -1.46 4.43 8.39
N LEU A 14 -1.90 4.59 7.14
CA LEU A 14 -3.31 4.45 6.76
C LEU A 14 -3.82 3.01 6.94
N TYR A 15 -2.99 2.01 6.63
CA TYR A 15 -3.36 0.61 6.79
C TYR A 15 -3.58 0.26 8.27
N ARG A 16 -2.73 0.75 9.17
CA ARG A 16 -2.91 0.62 10.62
C ARG A 16 -4.13 1.40 11.12
N LEU A 17 -4.33 2.61 10.60
CA LEU A 17 -5.43 3.48 10.98
C LEU A 17 -6.80 2.88 10.61
N LYS A 18 -6.88 2.12 9.50
CA LYS A 18 -8.11 1.41 9.12
C LYS A 18 -8.57 0.38 10.16
N SER A 19 -7.63 -0.18 10.93
CA SER A 19 -7.91 -1.18 11.96
C SER A 19 -8.41 -0.54 13.25
N THR A 20 -8.15 0.75 13.47
CA THR A 20 -8.57 1.48 14.67
C THR A 20 -9.81 2.34 14.42
N LYS A 21 -10.02 2.83 13.20
CA LYS A 21 -11.20 3.60 12.82
C LYS A 21 -11.62 3.35 11.37
N THR A 22 -12.86 3.67 11.06
CA THR A 22 -13.30 3.78 9.66
C THR A 22 -12.59 4.96 8.99
N LEU A 23 -11.89 4.69 7.90
CA LEU A 23 -11.22 5.73 7.10
C LEU A 23 -12.23 6.62 6.38
N SER A 24 -11.95 7.93 6.39
CA SER A 24 -12.67 8.90 5.57
C SER A 24 -12.47 8.63 4.07
N PHE A 25 -13.29 9.26 3.23
CA PHE A 25 -13.16 9.10 1.78
C PHE A 25 -11.75 9.49 1.26
N GLY A 26 -11.19 10.58 1.79
CA GLY A 26 -9.85 11.03 1.42
C GLY A 26 -8.76 10.04 1.86
N GLU A 27 -8.84 9.53 3.08
CA GLU A 27 -7.90 8.54 3.61
C GLU A 27 -7.96 7.22 2.82
N ARG A 28 -9.17 6.73 2.47
CA ARG A 28 -9.32 5.54 1.61
C ARG A 28 -8.69 5.76 0.24
N ARG A 29 -8.99 6.89 -0.41
CA ARG A 29 -8.40 7.21 -1.71
C ARG A 29 -6.87 7.28 -1.66
N MET A 30 -6.33 7.84 -0.58
CA MET A 30 -4.88 7.93 -0.37
C MET A 30 -4.26 6.55 -0.15
N LEU A 31 -4.90 5.68 0.63
CA LEU A 31 -4.49 4.30 0.84
C LEU A 31 -4.47 3.52 -0.48
N ASP A 32 -5.52 3.64 -1.29
CA ASP A 32 -5.62 2.97 -2.59
C ASP A 32 -4.54 3.46 -3.57
N THR A 33 -4.29 4.78 -3.59
CA THR A 33 -3.24 5.38 -4.42
C THR A 33 -1.86 4.87 -3.99
N ALA A 34 -1.60 4.86 -2.68
CA ALA A 34 -0.33 4.37 -2.15
C ALA A 34 -0.14 2.87 -2.42
N LYS A 35 -1.19 2.05 -2.27
CA LYS A 35 -1.19 0.63 -2.61
C LYS A 35 -0.83 0.43 -4.09
N SER A 36 -1.50 1.14 -4.99
CA SER A 36 -1.27 1.00 -6.44
C SER A 36 0.16 1.35 -6.84
N LEU A 37 0.73 2.41 -6.26
CA LEU A 37 2.12 2.81 -6.52
C LEU A 37 3.11 1.75 -6.02
N ILE A 38 2.94 1.27 -4.78
CA ILE A 38 3.81 0.25 -4.20
C ILE A 38 3.75 -1.05 -5.00
N VAL A 39 2.55 -1.47 -5.41
CA VAL A 39 2.34 -2.68 -6.22
C VAL A 39 3.05 -2.58 -7.57
N LYS A 40 2.95 -1.43 -8.25
CA LYS A 40 3.63 -1.18 -9.53
C LYS A 40 5.15 -1.16 -9.41
N GLU A 41 5.69 -0.49 -8.40
CA GLU A 41 7.14 -0.43 -8.22
C GLU A 41 7.72 -1.81 -7.87
N LEU A 42 7.04 -2.56 -6.99
CA LEU A 42 7.46 -3.92 -6.63
C LEU A 42 7.26 -4.93 -7.77
N SER A 43 6.22 -4.78 -8.59
CA SER A 43 6.00 -5.66 -9.75
C SER A 43 7.13 -5.50 -10.76
N VAL A 44 7.56 -4.26 -11.03
CA VAL A 44 8.70 -3.94 -11.89
C VAL A 44 10.02 -4.40 -11.26
N ALA A 45 10.25 -4.10 -9.98
CA ALA A 45 11.50 -4.42 -9.31
C ALA A 45 11.74 -5.94 -9.14
N GLN A 46 10.67 -6.71 -8.89
CA GLN A 46 10.76 -8.15 -8.66
C GLN A 46 10.35 -9.00 -9.88
N ASN A 47 9.94 -8.35 -10.98
CA ASN A 47 9.39 -9.01 -12.17
C ASN A 47 8.23 -9.96 -11.82
N TRP A 48 7.37 -9.53 -10.89
CA TRP A 48 6.20 -10.27 -10.43
C TRP A 48 4.93 -9.67 -11.02
N THR A 49 3.87 -10.47 -11.10
CA THR A 49 2.55 -9.94 -11.45
C THR A 49 2.01 -9.09 -10.30
N GLU A 50 1.26 -8.03 -10.62
CA GLU A 50 0.65 -7.16 -9.60
C GLU A 50 -0.18 -7.96 -8.58
N THR A 51 -0.91 -8.98 -9.04
CA THR A 51 -1.67 -9.90 -8.18
C THR A 51 -0.79 -10.65 -7.17
N LYS A 52 0.41 -11.08 -7.59
CA LYS A 52 1.35 -11.76 -6.69
C LYS A 52 1.90 -10.79 -5.65
N VAL A 53 2.22 -9.58 -6.07
CA VAL A 53 2.69 -8.53 -5.15
C VAL A 53 1.59 -8.15 -4.15
N GLU A 54 0.34 -7.98 -4.60
CA GLU A 54 -0.78 -7.70 -3.70
C GLU A 54 -0.99 -8.80 -2.66
N ALA A 55 -0.90 -10.07 -3.06
CA ALA A 55 -1.02 -11.19 -2.14
C ALA A 55 0.10 -11.21 -1.09
N GLU A 56 1.34 -10.92 -1.49
CA GLU A 56 2.46 -10.81 -0.55
C GLU A 56 2.34 -9.58 0.35
N LEU A 57 1.83 -8.46 -0.17
CA LEU A 57 1.55 -7.26 0.61
C LEU A 57 0.47 -7.55 1.66
N GLU A 58 -0.62 -8.22 1.29
CA GLU A 58 -1.66 -8.60 2.24
C GLU A 58 -1.13 -9.53 3.33
N LYS A 59 -0.29 -10.52 2.98
CA LYS A 59 0.37 -11.37 3.99
C LYS A 59 1.24 -10.59 4.96
N ALA A 60 2.01 -9.62 4.46
CA ALA A 60 2.91 -8.81 5.28
C ALA A 60 2.17 -7.92 6.30
N PHE A 61 0.94 -7.49 5.98
CA PHE A 61 0.13 -6.63 6.85
C PHE A 61 -1.05 -7.35 7.53
N ALA A 62 -1.21 -8.66 7.32
CA ALA A 62 -2.18 -9.49 8.03
C ALA A 62 -1.71 -9.97 9.41
N ALA A 63 -0.53 -9.52 9.86
CA ALA A 63 0.08 -9.83 11.16
C ALA A 63 -0.22 -8.77 12.22
#